data_AF-A0A497DUS6-F1
#
_entry.id   AF-A0A497DUS6-F1
#
_cell.length_a   1.000
_cell.length_b   1.000
_cell.length_c   1.000
_cell.angle_alpha   90.00
_cell.angle_beta   90.00
_cell.angle_gamma   90.00
#
_symmetry.space_group_name_H-M   'P 1'
#
loop_
_entity.id
_entity.type
_entity.pdbx_description
1 polymer ?
#
loop_
_entity_poly.entity_id
_entity_poly.type
_entity_poly.pdbx_seq_one_letter_code
_entity_poly.pdbx_strand_id
1 'polypeptide(L)'
;MQILQKKKITRFKESLIQTFFMTNATLAVMILVGIFILLAWSAIPAFKEINFVKFMTGVNWDPTSPVKEEYGILSMVVSTFMVTFGALVIAIPIGIGVAAYLSDVA
;
A
#
# COMPACT_ATOMS: atom_id res chain seq x y z
N MET A 1 -12.53 -39.76 -28.66
CA MET A 1 -13.01 -39.60 -27.26
C MET A 1 -11.97 -39.04 -26.28
N GLN A 2 -10.67 -39.33 -26.45
CA GLN A 2 -9.56 -38.87 -25.57
C GLN A 2 -9.35 -37.32 -25.50
N ILE A 3 -9.66 -36.59 -26.58
CA ILE A 3 -9.40 -35.14 -26.70
C ILE A 3 -10.38 -34.30 -25.85
N LEU A 4 -11.62 -34.79 -25.67
CA LEU A 4 -12.66 -34.11 -24.90
C LEU A 4 -12.41 -34.17 -23.38
N GLN A 5 -11.76 -35.22 -22.89
CA GLN A 5 -11.44 -35.36 -21.46
C GLN A 5 -10.29 -34.43 -21.01
N LYS A 6 -9.24 -34.25 -21.84
CA LYS A 6 -8.18 -33.25 -21.57
C LYS A 6 -8.72 -31.81 -21.47
N LYS A 7 -9.72 -31.47 -22.29
CA LYS A 7 -10.37 -30.14 -22.30
C LYS A 7 -11.22 -29.89 -21.05
N LYS A 8 -11.81 -30.94 -20.45
CA LYS A 8 -12.58 -30.85 -19.20
C LYS A 8 -11.68 -30.63 -17.98
N ILE A 9 -10.56 -31.36 -17.89
CA ILE A 9 -9.61 -31.24 -16.76
C ILE A 9 -8.93 -29.87 -16.75
N THR A 10 -8.56 -29.35 -17.92
CA THR A 10 -7.98 -28.00 -18.05
C THR A 10 -8.97 -26.90 -17.64
N ARG A 11 -10.24 -26.98 -18.08
CA ARG A 11 -11.29 -26.04 -17.65
C ARG A 11 -11.61 -26.09 -16.16
N PHE A 12 -11.61 -27.28 -15.55
CA PHE A 12 -11.84 -27.41 -14.11
C PHE A 12 -10.70 -26.82 -13.28
N LYS A 13 -9.45 -27.07 -13.70
CA LYS A 13 -8.26 -26.44 -13.08
C LYS A 13 -8.27 -24.93 -13.23
N GLU A 14 -8.63 -24.43 -14.41
CA GLU A 14 -8.74 -22.99 -14.70
C GLU A 14 -9.82 -22.33 -13.83
N SER A 15 -10.99 -22.96 -13.70
CA SER A 15 -12.06 -22.49 -12.82
C SER A 15 -11.66 -22.48 -11.35
N LEU A 16 -10.90 -23.46 -10.87
CA LEU A 16 -10.39 -23.51 -9.50
C LEU A 16 -9.39 -22.38 -9.23
N ILE A 17 -8.45 -22.17 -10.15
CA ILE A 17 -7.46 -21.11 -10.06
C ILE A 17 -8.14 -19.73 -10.06
N GLN A 18 -9.09 -19.52 -10.99
CA GLN A 18 -9.84 -18.27 -11.08
C GLN A 18 -10.65 -18.00 -9.80
N THR A 19 -11.33 -19.01 -9.27
CA THR A 19 -12.12 -18.87 -8.03
C THR A 19 -11.22 -18.61 -6.82
N PHE A 20 -10.05 -19.27 -6.76
CA PHE A 20 -9.06 -19.05 -5.72
C PHE A 20 -8.54 -17.60 -5.73
N PHE A 21 -8.10 -17.10 -6.89
CA PHE A 21 -7.64 -15.71 -7.02
C PHE A 21 -8.75 -14.70 -6.73
N MET A 22 -9.98 -14.95 -7.19
CA MET A 22 -11.13 -14.06 -6.94
C MET A 22 -11.47 -13.99 -5.44
N THR A 23 -11.46 -15.15 -4.77
CA THR A 23 -11.72 -15.24 -3.32
C THR A 23 -10.61 -14.56 -2.54
N ASN A 24 -9.34 -14.79 -2.92
CA ASN A 24 -8.20 -14.16 -2.28
C ASN A 24 -8.20 -12.63 -2.45
N ALA A 25 -8.48 -12.12 -3.65
CA ALA A 25 -8.59 -10.69 -3.90
C ALA A 25 -9.73 -10.07 -3.10
N THR A 26 -10.91 -10.72 -3.09
CA THR A 26 -12.07 -10.25 -2.30
C THR A 26 -11.76 -10.25 -0.81
N LEU A 27 -11.10 -11.29 -0.30
CA LEU A 27 -10.69 -11.39 1.10
C LEU A 27 -9.68 -10.29 1.47
N ALA A 28 -8.68 -10.05 0.61
CA ALA A 28 -7.69 -9.00 0.83
C ALA A 28 -8.34 -7.61 0.93
N VAL A 29 -9.27 -7.29 0.02
CA VAL A 29 -10.03 -6.03 0.05
C VAL A 29 -10.92 -5.97 1.29
N MET A 30 -11.60 -7.06 1.65
CA MET A 30 -12.45 -7.14 2.84
C MET A 30 -11.65 -6.88 4.13
N ILE A 31 -10.47 -7.48 4.26
CA ILE A 31 -9.56 -7.25 5.39
C ILE A 31 -9.07 -5.80 5.41
N LEU A 32 -8.67 -5.24 4.26
CA LEU A 32 -8.24 -3.84 4.17
C LEU A 32 -9.34 -2.88 4.64
N VAL A 33 -10.57 -3.09 4.19
CA VAL A 33 -11.73 -2.30 4.63
C VAL A 33 -11.97 -2.48 6.14
N GLY A 34 -11.86 -3.70 6.65
CA GLY A 34 -11.98 -3.98 8.08
C GLY A 34 -10.94 -3.23 8.92
N ILE A 35 -9.67 -3.24 8.50
CA ILE A 35 -8.59 -2.49 9.15
C ILE A 35 -8.87 -0.99 9.08
N PHE A 36 -9.32 -0.48 7.93
CA PHE A 36 -9.64 0.94 7.77
C PHE A 36 -10.77 1.39 8.71
N ILE A 37 -11.83 0.59 8.83
CA ILE A 37 -12.93 0.84 9.76
C ILE A 37 -12.44 0.83 11.20
N LEU A 38 -11.61 -0.15 11.58
CA LEU A 38 -11.04 -0.23 12.93
C LEU A 38 -10.20 0.99 13.26
N LEU A 39 -9.31 1.39 12.35
CA LEU A 39 -8.49 2.60 12.51
C LEU A 39 -9.35 3.86 12.63
N ALA A 40 -10.37 4.01 11.79
CA ALA A 40 -11.28 5.16 11.87
C ALA A 40 -12.04 5.19 13.21
N TRP A 41 -12.56 4.05 13.67
CA TRP A 41 -13.27 3.93 14.93
C TRP A 41 -12.38 4.28 16.13
N SER A 42 -11.11 3.86 16.12
CA SER A 42 -10.15 4.18 17.18
C SER A 42 -9.60 5.60 17.09
N ALA A 43 -9.45 6.16 15.89
CA ALA A 43 -8.87 7.49 15.69
C ALA A 43 -9.84 8.64 16.01
N ILE A 44 -11.13 8.51 15.67
CA ILE A 44 -12.14 9.55 15.94
C ILE A 44 -12.16 10.00 17.42
N PRO A 45 -12.22 9.11 18.43
CA PRO A 45 -12.18 9.54 19.83
C PRO A 45 -10.84 10.16 20.23
N ALA A 46 -9.71 9.77 19.63
CA ALA A 46 -8.40 10.34 19.93
C ALA A 46 -8.31 11.84 19.59
N PHE A 47 -9.03 12.29 18.55
CA PHE A 47 -9.13 13.71 18.20
C PHE A 47 -9.91 14.57 19.20
N LYS A 48 -10.52 13.97 20.23
CA LYS A 48 -11.08 14.74 21.36
C LYS A 48 -9.99 15.26 22.30
N GLU A 49 -8.88 14.53 22.40
CA GLU A 49 -7.74 14.91 23.25
C GLU A 49 -6.67 15.63 22.42
N ILE A 50 -6.54 15.28 21.14
CA ILE A 50 -5.56 15.85 20.22
C ILE A 50 -6.21 16.97 19.41
N ASN A 51 -5.65 18.18 19.48
CA ASN A 51 -6.09 19.28 18.63
C ASN A 51 -5.81 18.97 17.14
N PHE A 52 -6.88 18.89 16.34
CA PHE A 52 -6.80 18.55 14.91
C PHE A 52 -5.90 19.49 14.09
N VAL A 53 -5.92 20.80 14.39
CA VAL A 53 -5.06 21.76 13.69
C VAL A 53 -3.59 21.49 14.01
N LYS A 54 -3.27 21.26 15.29
CA LYS A 54 -1.89 20.93 15.72
C LYS A 54 -1.44 19.57 15.18
N PHE A 55 -2.35 18.60 15.03
CA PHE A 55 -2.06 17.33 14.38
C PHE A 55 -1.69 17.52 12.90
N MET A 56 -2.45 18.33 12.16
CA MET A 56 -2.21 18.61 10.73
C MET A 56 -0.96 19.46 10.47
N THR A 57 -0.75 20.54 11.24
CA THR A 57 0.37 21.48 11.01
C THR A 57 1.60 21.20 11.86
N GLY A 58 1.54 20.23 12.77
CA GLY A 58 2.63 19.87 13.65
C GLY A 58 3.80 19.24 12.90
N VAL A 59 5.00 19.74 13.14
CA VAL A 59 6.26 19.24 12.54
C VAL A 59 6.96 18.16 13.36
N ASN A 60 6.59 17.99 14.63
CA ASN A 60 7.22 17.00 15.51
C ASN A 60 6.29 15.81 15.70
N TRP A 61 6.88 14.62 15.66
CA TRP A 61 6.23 13.36 15.99
C TRP A 61 6.94 12.74 17.20
N ASP A 62 6.39 12.94 18.39
CA ASP A 62 6.84 12.33 19.64
C ASP A 62 5.63 11.99 20.53
N PRO A 63 4.94 10.87 20.22
CA PRO A 63 3.80 10.41 21.01
C PRO A 63 4.21 9.78 22.36
N THR A 64 5.50 9.57 22.61
CA THR A 64 6.04 8.88 23.80
C THR A 64 6.69 9.83 24.80
N SER A 65 6.67 11.13 24.52
CA SER A 65 7.33 12.14 25.34
C SER A 65 6.72 12.17 26.75
N PRO A 66 7.52 12.03 27.82
CA PRO A 66 7.02 12.11 29.20
C PRO A 66 6.65 13.55 29.61
N VAL A 67 7.02 14.56 28.83
CA VAL A 67 6.76 15.98 29.13
C VAL A 67 5.58 16.51 28.31
N LYS A 68 5.53 16.22 27.01
CA LYS A 68 4.50 16.75 26.11
C LYS A 68 4.37 15.88 24.86
N GLU A 69 3.27 15.17 24.76
CA GLU A 69 2.96 14.34 23.59
C GLU A 69 2.69 15.21 22.35
N GLU A 70 3.36 14.90 21.24
CA GLU A 70 3.22 15.60 19.96
C GLU A 70 2.91 14.63 18.82
N TYR A 71 1.79 14.86 18.14
CA TYR A 71 1.26 13.97 17.09
C TYR A 71 1.28 14.64 15.70
N GLY A 72 2.34 15.34 15.34
CA GLY A 72 2.41 16.06 14.06
C GLY A 72 2.51 15.13 12.84
N ILE A 73 1.48 15.08 11.99
CA ILE A 73 1.48 14.23 10.79
C ILE A 73 2.38 14.78 9.67
N LEU A 74 2.63 16.09 9.66
CA LEU A 74 3.35 16.76 8.58
C LEU A 74 4.75 16.16 8.39
N SER A 75 5.41 15.82 9.49
CA SER A 75 6.73 15.15 9.46
C SER A 75 6.70 13.83 8.69
N MET A 76 5.68 13.00 8.94
CA MET A 76 5.54 11.71 8.25
C MET A 76 5.25 11.88 6.76
N VAL A 77 4.39 12.85 6.41
CA VAL A 77 4.06 13.16 5.01
C VAL A 77 5.30 13.65 4.27
N VAL A 78 5.99 14.67 4.80
CA VAL A 78 7.20 15.23 4.18
C VAL A 78 8.30 14.18 4.08
N SER A 79 8.49 13.35 5.11
CA SER A 79 9.48 12.27 5.08
C SER A 79 9.18 11.26 3.96
N THR A 80 7.91 10.90 3.75
CA THR A 80 7.51 10.00 2.67
C THR A 80 7.82 10.60 1.30
N PHE A 81 7.44 11.86 1.07
CA PHE A 81 7.75 12.57 -0.17
C PHE A 81 9.26 12.69 -0.42
N MET A 82 10.04 12.99 0.62
CA MET A 82 11.48 13.10 0.53
C MET A 82 12.14 11.78 0.12
N VAL A 83 11.72 10.65 0.73
CA VAL A 83 12.21 9.32 0.36
C VAL A 83 11.77 8.93 -1.04
N THR A 84 10.50 9.16 -1.41
CA THR A 84 10.00 8.88 -2.77
C THR A 84 10.78 9.68 -3.81
N PHE A 85 10.99 10.97 -3.58
CA PHE A 85 11.75 11.81 -4.50
C PHE A 85 13.20 11.36 -4.61
N GLY A 86 13.87 11.09 -3.48
CA GLY A 86 15.24 10.57 -3.48
C GLY A 86 15.37 9.23 -4.22
N ALA A 87 14.39 8.34 -4.03
CA ALA A 87 14.33 7.07 -4.76
C ALA A 87 14.15 7.28 -6.27
N LEU A 88 13.28 8.21 -6.68
CA LEU A 88 13.04 8.52 -8.11
C LEU A 88 14.29 9.09 -8.78
N VAL A 89 15.05 9.95 -8.10
CA VAL A 89 16.30 10.53 -8.63
C VAL A 89 17.30 9.44 -9.03
N ILE A 90 17.31 8.31 -8.33
CA ILE A 90 18.20 7.18 -8.64
C ILE A 90 17.54 6.19 -9.61
N ALA A 91 16.27 5.86 -9.38
CA ALA A 91 15.55 4.86 -10.17
C ALA A 91 15.32 5.30 -11.63
N ILE A 92 15.07 6.60 -11.87
CA ILE A 92 14.78 7.12 -13.20
C ILE A 92 16.00 7.00 -14.14
N PRO A 93 17.20 7.52 -13.81
CA PRO A 93 18.37 7.40 -14.69
C PRO A 93 18.75 5.95 -14.97
N ILE A 94 18.72 5.09 -13.94
CA ILE A 94 19.02 3.66 -14.09
C ILE A 94 17.98 2.99 -14.99
N GLY A 95 16.69 3.25 -14.75
CA GLY A 95 15.60 2.69 -15.53
C GLY A 95 15.68 3.10 -17.01
N ILE A 96 15.97 4.37 -17.29
CA ILE A 96 16.17 4.87 -18.65
C ILE A 96 17.41 4.23 -19.28
N GLY A 97 18.52 4.11 -18.56
CA GLY A 97 19.74 3.48 -19.05
C GLY A 97 19.54 2.01 -19.45
N VAL A 98 18.82 1.24 -18.63
CA VAL A 98 18.46 -0.15 -18.93
C VAL A 98 17.52 -0.25 -20.13
N ALA A 99 16.52 0.63 -20.20
CA ALA A 99 15.58 0.66 -21.33
C ALA A 99 16.29 0.99 -22.66
N ALA A 100 17.22 1.94 -22.65
CA ALA A 100 18.02 2.29 -23.82
C ALA A 100 18.91 1.13 -24.28
N TYR A 101 19.61 0.46 -23.35
CA TYR A 101 20.43 -0.71 -23.67
C TYR A 101 19.60 -1.85 -24.28
N LEU A 102 18.43 -2.15 -23.70
CA LEU A 102 17.57 -3.21 -24.21
C LEU A 102 17.03 -2.89 -25.61
N SER A 103 16.74 -1.62 -25.91
CA SER A 103 16.27 -1.18 -27.23
C SER A 103 17.32 -1.30 -28.34
N ASP A 104 18.61 -1.38 -27.98
CA ASP A 104 19.71 -1.54 -28.94
C ASP A 104 20.03 -3.03 -29.18
N VAL A 105 19.79 -3.88 -28.18
CA VAL A 105 20.03 -5.33 -28.24
C VAL A 105 18.84 -6.11 -28.82
N ALA A 106 17.61 -5.63 -28.64
CA ALA A 106 16.37 -6.25 -29.15
C ALA A 106 16.10 -5.88 -30.61
#